data_AF-S4MRQ5-F1
#
_entry.id   AF-S4MRQ5-F1
#
_cell.length_a   1.000
_cell.length_b   1.000
_cell.length_c   1.000
_cell.angle_alpha   90.00
_cell.angle_beta   90.00
_cell.angle_gamma   90.00
#
_symmetry.space_group_name_H-M   'P 1'
#
loop_
_entity.id
_entity.type
_entity.pdbx_description
1 polymer ?
#
loop_
_entity_poly.entity_id
_entity_poly.type
_entity_poly.pdbx_seq_one_letter_code
_entity_poly.pdbx_strand_id
1 'polypeptide(L)'
;MLKTVGAAAGAAGIGVGAGVGTTALASPASAAGSAFAHPGLLHTRTDLDRMAAKVKAGARPYTAGFAKLTANRHAQSGWRADPQATVYRGAGSPQNYAVLYNDIHAAYQNALRYHVSGETAHADTAVAILNAWSGKLTSIQGSADRFLAAGLYGYQFANAAELVRDHGDFALGRAQEVMRNVFYPLSDSFLSDHNGAVVTNYWPNWDLTAIACVLATGIFCDDRAVVDRAVEYFKHGDGMGSVKHAIPVVHEDGLAEWVESGRDQGHSLLGVGLMGTVCEMAWNQGIDLYGYDDNRFLKGAQYVAKWSLGGDVPYTANTRKKGAIGGWSGSETATEAAGVDPAMTRPVWAMIANHYTKRRGLSASYVTRAAAKAAPEGGGGITGRTVGVTTSWASARWPSRGIRQRIQRRRRRPLLRLLRRPVPGLRPVPLRRSLPRPPRRGTSPPPVLRRSSGGPPLRESPPSRVGCFCCDGEIMCGGVGPSSVRHRCEGAGHAGRARVGSLARAGGVPLRPPSPKLSTSLERGDPHRPSGTTARS
;
A
#
# COMPACT_ATOMS: atom_id res chain seq x y z
N MET A 1 -59.70 11.66 -34.15
CA MET A 1 -60.21 12.79 -34.96
C MET A 1 -59.16 13.90 -34.98
N LEU A 2 -59.02 14.60 -36.11
CA LEU A 2 -58.15 15.79 -36.26
C LEU A 2 -58.70 16.99 -35.49
N LYS A 3 -57.82 17.87 -34.99
CA LYS A 3 -57.75 19.30 -35.41
C LYS A 3 -56.55 20.06 -34.81
N THR A 4 -55.52 20.16 -35.64
CA THR A 4 -54.61 21.28 -35.92
C THR A 4 -54.71 22.64 -35.20
N VAL A 5 -53.53 23.11 -34.76
CA VAL A 5 -52.88 24.42 -35.06
C VAL A 5 -53.32 25.70 -34.30
N GLY A 6 -52.31 26.39 -33.77
CA GLY A 6 -52.32 27.82 -33.45
C GLY A 6 -50.91 28.29 -33.03
N ALA A 7 -50.21 29.06 -33.87
CA ALA A 7 -48.89 29.61 -33.59
C ALA A 7 -48.87 31.13 -33.86
N ALA A 8 -48.20 31.90 -33.00
CA ALA A 8 -47.88 33.32 -33.22
C ALA A 8 -46.63 33.69 -32.40
N ALA A 9 -45.91 34.74 -32.83
CA ALA A 9 -44.55 35.03 -32.38
C ALA A 9 -44.37 36.39 -31.71
N GLY A 10 -43.41 36.44 -30.77
CA GLY A 10 -42.45 37.51 -30.47
C GLY A 10 -42.85 39.00 -30.39
N ALA A 11 -42.44 39.66 -29.30
CA ALA A 11 -41.79 40.98 -29.31
C ALA A 11 -41.07 41.25 -27.96
N ALA A 12 -40.08 42.15 -27.96
CA ALA A 12 -39.29 42.52 -26.77
C ALA A 12 -39.79 43.83 -26.11
N GLY A 13 -39.51 44.02 -24.82
CA GLY A 13 -39.91 45.23 -24.08
C GLY A 13 -39.16 45.41 -22.75
N ILE A 14 -38.20 46.33 -22.76
CA ILE A 14 -37.27 46.71 -21.69
C ILE A 14 -37.95 47.09 -20.36
N GLY A 15 -37.35 46.71 -19.23
CA GLY A 15 -37.60 47.30 -17.90
C GLY A 15 -36.29 47.43 -17.12
N VAL A 16 -35.96 48.65 -16.64
CA VAL A 16 -34.69 48.98 -15.95
C VAL A 16 -34.94 49.29 -14.48
N GLY A 17 -34.06 48.80 -13.60
CA GLY A 17 -34.03 49.10 -12.16
C GLY A 17 -33.82 47.82 -11.33
N ALA A 18 -33.07 47.83 -10.24
CA ALA A 18 -32.11 48.81 -9.72
C ALA A 18 -30.99 48.03 -8.98
N GLY A 19 -29.81 48.62 -8.82
CA GLY A 19 -28.65 47.91 -8.26
C GLY A 19 -28.80 47.57 -6.78
N VAL A 20 -28.62 46.29 -6.43
CA VAL A 20 -28.30 45.87 -5.05
C VAL A 20 -26.88 45.35 -5.06
N GLY A 21 -26.00 45.99 -4.30
CA GLY A 21 -24.61 45.57 -4.20
C GLY A 21 -24.50 44.17 -3.59
N THR A 22 -23.89 43.23 -4.30
CA THR A 22 -23.53 41.93 -3.72
C THR A 22 -22.42 42.12 -2.70
N THR A 23 -22.80 42.31 -1.44
CA THR A 23 -21.90 42.12 -0.31
C THR A 23 -21.26 40.75 -0.46
N ALA A 24 -19.92 40.72 -0.48
CA ALA A 24 -19.20 39.46 -0.51
C ALA A 24 -19.51 38.71 0.79
N LEU A 25 -20.32 37.65 0.70
CA LEU A 25 -20.52 36.74 1.82
C LEU A 25 -19.14 36.21 2.21
N ALA A 26 -18.66 36.64 3.38
CA ALA A 26 -17.45 36.11 3.96
C ALA A 26 -17.57 34.59 4.01
N SER A 27 -16.55 33.88 3.55
CA SER A 27 -16.48 32.43 3.72
C SER A 27 -16.72 32.12 5.20
N PRO A 28 -17.71 31.29 5.56
CA PRO A 28 -17.88 30.91 6.95
C PRO A 28 -16.55 30.30 7.42
N ALA A 29 -16.07 30.78 8.57
CA ALA A 29 -14.92 30.18 9.23
C ALA A 29 -15.17 28.68 9.36
N SER A 30 -14.16 27.85 9.07
CA SER A 30 -14.34 26.40 9.02
C SER A 30 -14.82 25.89 10.37
N ALA A 31 -16.11 25.58 10.45
CA ALA A 31 -16.68 24.82 11.54
C ALA A 31 -15.99 23.44 11.65
N ALA A 32 -16.21 22.77 12.78
CA ALA A 32 -15.60 21.47 13.10
C ALA A 32 -15.48 20.54 11.89
N GLY A 33 -14.29 19.95 11.71
CA GLY A 33 -13.92 19.21 10.51
C GLY A 33 -14.96 18.15 10.12
N SER A 34 -15.22 18.04 8.82
CA SER A 34 -16.17 17.07 8.28
C SER A 34 -15.89 15.66 8.77
N ALA A 35 -16.93 14.94 9.20
CA ALA A 35 -16.86 13.51 9.51
C ALA A 35 -16.25 12.71 8.36
N PHE A 36 -15.59 11.61 8.67
CA PHE A 36 -14.96 10.77 7.66
C PHE A 36 -16.01 10.04 6.81
N ALA A 37 -15.67 9.83 5.53
CA ALA A 37 -16.50 9.08 4.61
C ALA A 37 -16.33 7.57 4.85
N HIS A 38 -17.46 6.86 4.93
CA HIS A 38 -17.52 5.42 5.10
C HIS A 38 -18.47 4.75 4.08
N PRO A 39 -18.06 3.65 3.40
CA PRO A 39 -16.69 3.20 3.27
C PRO A 39 -15.83 4.26 2.56
N GLY A 40 -14.60 4.49 3.05
CA GLY A 40 -13.69 5.51 2.52
C GLY A 40 -12.20 5.27 2.80
N LEU A 41 -11.79 4.02 3.07
CA LEU A 41 -10.39 3.60 2.97
C LEU A 41 -10.01 3.38 1.49
N LEU A 42 -9.67 2.17 1.04
CA LEU A 42 -9.34 1.91 -0.37
C LEU A 42 -10.55 1.90 -1.32
N HIS A 43 -11.77 1.81 -0.79
CA HIS A 43 -13.01 1.80 -1.57
C HIS A 43 -14.00 2.84 -1.06
N THR A 44 -14.70 3.47 -2.01
CA THR A 44 -15.90 4.25 -1.74
C THR A 44 -17.14 3.49 -2.20
N ARG A 45 -18.32 3.80 -1.67
CA ARG A 45 -19.60 3.20 -2.12
C ARG A 45 -19.76 3.33 -3.65
N THR A 46 -19.50 4.51 -4.19
CA THR A 46 -19.54 4.80 -5.64
C THR A 46 -18.55 3.98 -6.48
N ASP A 47 -17.45 3.50 -5.89
CA ASP A 47 -16.51 2.63 -6.57
C ASP A 47 -16.98 1.16 -6.54
N LEU A 48 -17.53 0.71 -5.43
CA LEU A 48 -18.16 -0.61 -5.28
C LEU A 48 -19.39 -0.77 -6.20
N ASP A 49 -20.32 0.18 -6.19
CA ASP A 49 -21.50 0.21 -7.07
C ASP A 49 -21.08 0.16 -8.55
N ARG A 50 -20.00 0.87 -8.89
CA ARG A 50 -19.44 0.88 -10.25
C ARG A 50 -18.83 -0.48 -10.62
N MET A 51 -18.19 -1.20 -9.69
CA MET A 51 -17.72 -2.57 -9.95
C MET A 51 -18.90 -3.50 -10.23
N ALA A 52 -19.91 -3.51 -9.35
CA ALA A 52 -21.10 -4.34 -9.49
C ALA A 52 -21.81 -4.09 -10.84
N ALA A 53 -22.08 -2.82 -11.16
CA ALA A 53 -22.73 -2.44 -12.41
C ALA A 53 -21.91 -2.85 -13.65
N LYS A 54 -20.57 -2.73 -13.60
CA LYS A 54 -19.70 -3.11 -14.73
C LYS A 54 -19.57 -4.62 -14.90
N VAL A 55 -19.50 -5.38 -13.82
CA VAL A 55 -19.51 -6.85 -13.87
C VAL A 55 -20.86 -7.37 -14.38
N LYS A 56 -21.97 -6.86 -13.86
CA LYS A 56 -23.34 -7.17 -14.33
C LYS A 56 -23.55 -6.84 -15.81
N ALA A 57 -22.93 -5.77 -16.31
CA ALA A 57 -22.96 -5.39 -17.73
C ALA A 57 -21.97 -6.15 -18.63
N GLY A 58 -21.28 -7.19 -18.13
CA GLY A 58 -20.30 -7.97 -18.90
C GLY A 58 -19.01 -7.21 -19.25
N ALA A 59 -18.82 -6.00 -18.71
CA ALA A 59 -17.82 -5.07 -19.21
C ALA A 59 -16.39 -5.52 -18.91
N ARG A 60 -15.57 -5.65 -19.97
CA ARG A 60 -14.12 -5.79 -19.82
C ARG A 60 -13.51 -4.43 -19.43
N PRO A 61 -12.46 -4.41 -18.59
CA PRO A 61 -11.77 -5.58 -18.03
C PRO A 61 -12.33 -6.08 -16.68
N TYR A 62 -13.37 -5.44 -16.13
CA TYR A 62 -13.95 -5.75 -14.81
C TYR A 62 -14.37 -7.22 -14.66
N THR A 63 -14.98 -7.83 -15.67
CA THR A 63 -15.36 -9.25 -15.66
C THR A 63 -14.19 -10.21 -15.53
N ALA A 64 -13.05 -9.91 -16.17
CA ALA A 64 -11.81 -10.69 -16.01
C ALA A 64 -11.21 -10.53 -14.60
N GLY A 65 -11.33 -9.32 -14.04
CA GLY A 65 -11.00 -9.06 -12.64
C GLY A 65 -11.84 -9.86 -11.64
N PHE A 66 -13.17 -9.86 -11.85
CA PHE A 66 -14.10 -10.61 -11.01
C PHE A 66 -13.89 -12.13 -11.12
N ALA A 67 -13.66 -12.65 -12.33
CA ALA A 67 -13.31 -14.07 -12.51
C ALA A 67 -12.01 -14.46 -11.77
N LYS A 68 -11.01 -13.56 -11.72
CA LYS A 68 -9.77 -13.79 -10.95
C LYS A 68 -9.98 -13.70 -9.43
N LEU A 69 -10.96 -12.90 -8.98
CA LEU A 69 -11.41 -12.87 -7.58
C LEU A 69 -12.13 -14.17 -7.20
N THR A 70 -13.15 -14.58 -7.96
CA THR A 70 -13.98 -15.77 -7.65
C THR A 70 -13.22 -17.08 -7.77
N ALA A 71 -12.14 -17.14 -8.56
CA ALA A 71 -11.23 -18.28 -8.61
C ALA A 71 -10.24 -18.37 -7.43
N ASN A 72 -10.12 -17.34 -6.58
CA ASN A 72 -9.22 -17.37 -5.44
C ASN A 72 -9.82 -18.19 -4.29
N ARG A 73 -9.04 -19.11 -3.69
CA ARG A 73 -9.46 -19.90 -2.51
C ARG A 73 -9.90 -19.04 -1.32
N HIS A 74 -9.35 -17.83 -1.20
CA HIS A 74 -9.70 -16.88 -0.14
C HIS A 74 -11.07 -16.22 -0.36
N ALA A 75 -11.61 -16.22 -1.57
CA ALA A 75 -12.91 -15.62 -1.93
C ALA A 75 -14.10 -16.61 -1.86
N GLN A 76 -13.92 -17.71 -1.13
CA GLN A 76 -14.95 -18.74 -0.93
C GLN A 76 -15.59 -18.56 0.45
N SER A 77 -16.92 -18.63 0.50
CA SER A 77 -17.70 -18.45 1.73
C SER A 77 -17.55 -19.60 2.74
N GLY A 78 -17.00 -20.74 2.30
CA GLY A 78 -16.61 -21.84 3.19
C GLY A 78 -15.31 -21.62 3.98
N TRP A 79 -14.65 -20.47 3.87
CA TRP A 79 -13.43 -20.17 4.62
C TRP A 79 -13.69 -20.18 6.13
N ARG A 80 -12.77 -20.76 6.91
CA ARG A 80 -12.80 -20.77 8.38
C ARG A 80 -11.53 -20.11 8.91
N ALA A 81 -11.71 -19.08 9.73
CA ALA A 81 -10.61 -18.38 10.38
C ALA A 81 -9.94 -19.25 11.46
N ASP A 82 -8.65 -19.01 11.69
CA ASP A 82 -7.88 -19.57 12.80
C ASP A 82 -7.26 -18.43 13.63
N PRO A 83 -8.09 -17.67 14.37
CA PRO A 83 -7.64 -16.49 15.09
C PRO A 83 -6.61 -16.83 16.17
N GLN A 84 -5.58 -16.01 16.31
CA GLN A 84 -4.49 -16.18 17.28
C GLN A 84 -4.51 -15.05 18.30
N ALA A 85 -4.21 -15.36 19.57
CA ALA A 85 -4.16 -14.35 20.63
C ALA A 85 -2.92 -13.45 20.49
N THR A 86 -1.77 -14.07 20.21
CA THR A 86 -0.52 -13.37 19.91
C THR A 86 -0.03 -13.76 18.53
N VAL A 87 0.38 -12.76 17.74
CA VAL A 87 0.99 -12.95 16.41
C VAL A 87 2.48 -12.64 16.45
N TYR A 88 3.31 -13.60 16.05
CA TYR A 88 4.77 -13.53 16.06
C TYR A 88 5.33 -13.36 14.65
N ARG A 89 6.26 -12.40 14.45
CA ARG A 89 7.03 -12.23 13.22
C ARG A 89 8.50 -11.84 13.49
N GLY A 90 9.42 -12.47 12.77
CA GLY A 90 10.88 -12.29 12.83
C GLY A 90 11.57 -12.79 14.11
N ALA A 91 10.82 -13.03 15.19
CA ALA A 91 11.23 -13.84 16.34
C ALA A 91 9.99 -14.48 16.99
N GLY A 92 10.21 -15.46 17.87
CA GLY A 92 9.18 -16.39 18.36
C GLY A 92 9.10 -17.64 17.47
N SER A 93 8.90 -18.80 18.09
CA SER A 93 8.85 -20.10 17.39
C SER A 93 7.61 -20.90 17.80
N PRO A 94 6.76 -21.35 16.84
CA PRO A 94 6.78 -20.99 15.43
C PRO A 94 6.28 -19.55 15.17
N GLN A 95 6.75 -18.92 14.10
CA GLN A 95 6.13 -17.69 13.59
C GLN A 95 4.76 -18.01 12.98
N ASN A 96 3.70 -17.31 13.42
CA ASN A 96 2.30 -17.60 13.04
C ASN A 96 1.61 -16.45 12.27
N TYR A 97 2.33 -15.35 11.94
CA TYR A 97 1.79 -14.21 11.19
C TYR A 97 1.14 -14.56 9.83
N ALA A 98 1.47 -15.73 9.27
CA ALA A 98 0.86 -16.24 8.06
C ALA A 98 -0.62 -16.61 8.22
N VAL A 99 -1.07 -16.95 9.43
CA VAL A 99 -2.48 -17.22 9.69
C VAL A 99 -3.28 -15.91 9.58
N LEU A 100 -2.81 -14.86 10.27
CA LEU A 100 -3.42 -13.52 10.26
C LEU A 100 -3.63 -12.95 8.85
N TYR A 101 -2.59 -12.86 8.02
CA TYR A 101 -2.77 -12.23 6.71
C TYR A 101 -3.61 -13.08 5.75
N ASN A 102 -3.63 -14.42 5.85
CA ASN A 102 -4.48 -15.24 4.98
C ASN A 102 -5.95 -15.04 5.34
N ASP A 103 -6.28 -14.95 6.63
CA ASP A 103 -7.63 -14.66 7.10
C ASP A 103 -8.07 -13.24 6.73
N ILE A 104 -7.23 -12.22 6.90
CA ILE A 104 -7.53 -10.86 6.43
C ILE A 104 -7.76 -10.84 4.91
N HIS A 105 -6.92 -11.53 4.13
CA HIS A 105 -7.13 -11.66 2.68
C HIS A 105 -8.44 -12.36 2.32
N ALA A 106 -8.91 -13.31 3.15
CA ALA A 106 -10.19 -13.99 2.96
C ALA A 106 -11.37 -13.10 3.34
N ALA A 107 -11.31 -12.39 4.47
CA ALA A 107 -12.34 -11.42 4.84
C ALA A 107 -12.50 -10.33 3.77
N TYR A 108 -11.39 -9.73 3.34
CA TYR A 108 -11.38 -8.70 2.31
C TYR A 108 -11.96 -9.18 0.97
N GLN A 109 -11.57 -10.38 0.50
CA GLN A 109 -12.02 -10.89 -0.80
C GLN A 109 -13.46 -11.39 -0.78
N ASN A 110 -13.93 -11.95 0.34
CA ASN A 110 -15.34 -12.27 0.51
C ASN A 110 -16.18 -10.98 0.56
N ALA A 111 -15.79 -9.97 1.33
CA ALA A 111 -16.50 -8.68 1.37
C ALA A 111 -16.56 -8.00 -0.02
N LEU A 112 -15.47 -8.01 -0.79
CA LEU A 112 -15.47 -7.55 -2.18
C LEU A 112 -16.40 -8.36 -3.08
N ARG A 113 -16.46 -9.69 -2.93
CA ARG A 113 -17.36 -10.54 -3.72
C ARG A 113 -18.82 -10.18 -3.42
N TYR A 114 -19.18 -10.04 -2.15
CA TYR A 114 -20.51 -9.58 -1.72
C TYR A 114 -20.90 -8.26 -2.38
N HIS A 115 -20.06 -7.22 -2.33
CA HIS A 115 -20.37 -5.91 -2.96
C HIS A 115 -20.55 -5.98 -4.47
N VAL A 116 -19.98 -6.98 -5.15
CA VAL A 116 -20.07 -7.13 -6.61
C VAL A 116 -21.24 -8.02 -7.06
N SER A 117 -21.54 -9.10 -6.32
CA SER A 117 -22.58 -10.08 -6.70
C SER A 117 -23.88 -10.01 -5.89
N GLY A 118 -23.85 -9.43 -4.68
CA GLY A 118 -24.97 -9.45 -3.74
C GLY A 118 -25.15 -10.76 -2.97
N GLU A 119 -24.27 -11.75 -3.14
CA GLU A 119 -24.31 -13.03 -2.42
C GLU A 119 -23.99 -12.85 -0.92
N THR A 120 -25.02 -12.79 -0.05
CA THR A 120 -24.88 -12.49 1.40
C THR A 120 -23.91 -13.42 2.13
N ALA A 121 -23.86 -14.71 1.73
CA ALA A 121 -22.95 -15.70 2.30
C ALA A 121 -21.48 -15.24 2.33
N HIS A 122 -21.05 -14.33 1.44
CA HIS A 122 -19.71 -13.76 1.47
C HIS A 122 -19.56 -12.58 2.46
N ALA A 123 -20.61 -11.80 2.70
CA ALA A 123 -20.61 -10.83 3.81
C ALA A 123 -20.51 -11.57 5.14
N ASP A 124 -21.34 -12.62 5.32
CA ASP A 124 -21.39 -13.46 6.52
C ASP A 124 -20.00 -14.05 6.84
N THR A 125 -19.31 -14.62 5.84
CA THR A 125 -17.94 -15.13 6.00
C THR A 125 -16.95 -14.04 6.40
N ALA A 126 -17.01 -12.86 5.76
CA ALA A 126 -16.10 -11.77 6.07
C ALA A 126 -16.29 -11.25 7.50
N VAL A 127 -17.54 -11.08 7.92
CA VAL A 127 -17.92 -10.69 9.29
C VAL A 127 -17.49 -11.76 10.29
N ALA A 128 -17.71 -13.05 10.02
CA ALA A 128 -17.29 -14.14 10.89
C ALA A 128 -15.77 -14.15 11.12
N ILE A 129 -14.97 -13.97 10.06
CA ILE A 129 -13.50 -13.87 10.18
C ILE A 129 -13.09 -12.67 11.03
N LEU A 130 -13.64 -11.48 10.76
CA LEU A 130 -13.25 -10.25 11.44
C LEU A 130 -13.72 -10.22 12.90
N ASN A 131 -14.89 -10.77 13.20
CA ASN A 131 -15.38 -10.96 14.57
C ASN A 131 -14.53 -11.97 15.34
N ALA A 132 -14.08 -13.05 14.70
CA ALA A 132 -13.24 -14.07 15.32
C ALA A 132 -11.83 -13.54 15.67
N TRP A 133 -11.23 -12.73 14.79
CA TRP A 133 -9.96 -12.05 15.08
C TRP A 133 -10.10 -10.92 16.10
N SER A 134 -11.11 -10.04 15.96
CA SER A 134 -11.32 -8.94 16.93
C SER A 134 -11.71 -9.43 18.33
N GLY A 135 -12.28 -10.62 18.46
CA GLY A 135 -12.56 -11.25 19.76
C GLY A 135 -11.41 -12.01 20.40
N LYS A 136 -10.22 -12.11 19.76
CA LYS A 136 -9.11 -12.93 20.27
C LYS A 136 -7.73 -12.28 20.20
N LEU A 137 -7.44 -11.47 19.17
CA LEU A 137 -6.12 -10.86 18.98
C LEU A 137 -5.85 -9.77 20.04
N THR A 138 -4.81 -9.97 20.85
CA THR A 138 -4.41 -9.04 21.90
C THR A 138 -2.97 -8.53 21.76
N SER A 139 -2.12 -9.17 20.97
CA SER A 139 -0.70 -8.79 20.87
C SER A 139 -0.04 -9.15 19.54
N ILE A 140 0.92 -8.32 19.12
CA ILE A 140 1.84 -8.60 18.00
C ILE A 140 3.27 -8.48 18.54
N GLN A 141 4.07 -9.52 18.36
CA GLN A 141 5.38 -9.70 18.97
C GLN A 141 6.42 -10.23 17.98
N GLY A 142 7.68 -10.32 18.44
CA GLY A 142 8.82 -10.81 17.68
C GLY A 142 9.93 -9.77 17.59
N SER A 143 10.74 -9.82 16.53
CA SER A 143 11.89 -8.92 16.34
C SER A 143 11.43 -7.54 15.85
N ALA A 144 12.28 -6.79 15.15
CA ALA A 144 11.84 -5.57 14.44
C ALA A 144 10.66 -5.86 13.50
N ASP A 145 10.59 -7.04 12.89
CA ASP A 145 9.50 -7.47 12.02
C ASP A 145 8.09 -7.38 12.64
N ARG A 146 7.96 -7.30 13.97
CA ARG A 146 6.66 -7.01 14.63
C ARG A 146 6.05 -5.70 14.15
N PHE A 147 6.87 -4.70 13.79
CA PHE A 147 6.41 -3.44 13.21
C PHE A 147 5.93 -3.61 11.77
N LEU A 148 6.61 -4.45 10.97
CA LEU A 148 6.09 -4.82 9.65
C LEU A 148 4.76 -5.57 9.79
N ALA A 149 4.62 -6.48 10.76
CA ALA A 149 3.36 -7.17 11.01
C ALA A 149 2.24 -6.19 11.42
N ALA A 150 2.49 -5.30 12.38
CA ALA A 150 1.51 -4.32 12.84
C ALA A 150 1.10 -3.35 11.71
N GLY A 151 2.08 -2.80 11.00
CA GLY A 151 1.85 -1.92 9.87
C GLY A 151 1.05 -2.61 8.76
N LEU A 152 1.57 -3.72 8.25
CA LEU A 152 1.00 -4.39 7.06
C LEU A 152 -0.38 -4.94 7.35
N TYR A 153 -0.54 -5.67 8.45
CA TYR A 153 -1.80 -6.37 8.71
C TYR A 153 -2.87 -5.44 9.31
N GLY A 154 -2.47 -4.36 10.00
CA GLY A 154 -3.39 -3.36 10.53
C GLY A 154 -4.14 -2.61 9.44
N TYR A 155 -3.45 -2.03 8.44
CA TYR A 155 -4.15 -1.33 7.35
C TYR A 155 -5.02 -2.30 6.52
N GLN A 156 -4.60 -3.56 6.38
CA GLN A 156 -5.34 -4.58 5.64
C GLN A 156 -6.59 -5.03 6.41
N PHE A 157 -6.49 -5.20 7.74
CA PHE A 157 -7.63 -5.50 8.62
C PHE A 157 -8.66 -4.37 8.59
N ALA A 158 -8.23 -3.12 8.75
CA ALA A 158 -9.10 -1.95 8.64
C ALA A 158 -9.82 -1.89 7.28
N ASN A 159 -9.12 -2.16 6.17
CA ASN A 159 -9.73 -2.19 4.84
C ASN A 159 -10.73 -3.35 4.64
N ALA A 160 -10.53 -4.50 5.28
CA ALA A 160 -11.50 -5.59 5.28
C ALA A 160 -12.74 -5.25 6.13
N ALA A 161 -12.52 -4.71 7.32
CA ALA A 161 -13.56 -4.29 8.26
C ALA A 161 -14.44 -3.15 7.70
N GLU A 162 -13.82 -2.20 6.99
CA GLU A 162 -14.51 -1.09 6.34
C GLU A 162 -15.56 -1.54 5.32
N LEU A 163 -15.30 -2.64 4.59
CA LEU A 163 -16.24 -3.19 3.62
C LEU A 163 -17.47 -3.87 4.28
N VAL A 164 -17.42 -4.21 5.58
CA VAL A 164 -18.53 -4.82 6.31
C VAL A 164 -19.07 -3.94 7.45
N ARG A 165 -18.68 -2.66 7.49
CA ARG A 165 -19.02 -1.69 8.55
C ARG A 165 -20.50 -1.66 8.90
N ASP A 166 -21.37 -1.69 7.89
CA ASP A 166 -22.82 -1.55 8.04
C ASP A 166 -23.55 -2.89 8.25
N HIS A 167 -22.82 -4.01 8.37
CA HIS A 167 -23.42 -5.32 8.55
C HIS A 167 -23.88 -5.51 10.00
N GLY A 168 -25.14 -5.91 10.21
CA GLY A 168 -25.75 -5.96 11.56
C GLY A 168 -24.99 -6.80 12.58
N ASP A 169 -24.44 -7.95 12.16
CA ASP A 169 -23.65 -8.83 13.04
C ASP A 169 -22.18 -8.40 13.23
N PHE A 170 -21.72 -7.33 12.57
CA PHE A 170 -20.32 -6.92 12.65
C PHE A 170 -20.03 -6.16 13.95
N ALA A 171 -19.08 -6.66 14.74
CA ALA A 171 -18.69 -6.07 16.02
C ALA A 171 -17.72 -4.88 15.81
N LEU A 172 -18.21 -3.82 15.16
CA LEU A 172 -17.43 -2.62 14.81
C LEU A 172 -16.62 -2.06 15.99
N GLY A 173 -17.20 -1.96 17.18
CA GLY A 173 -16.51 -1.48 18.39
C GLY A 173 -15.26 -2.31 18.72
N ARG A 174 -15.37 -3.64 18.77
CA ARG A 174 -14.22 -4.54 19.01
C ARG A 174 -13.17 -4.48 17.90
N ALA A 175 -13.60 -4.32 16.65
CA ALA A 175 -12.69 -4.14 15.53
C ALA A 175 -11.90 -2.82 15.67
N GLN A 176 -12.55 -1.73 16.11
CA GLN A 176 -11.88 -0.46 16.38
C GLN A 176 -10.95 -0.55 17.61
N GLU A 177 -11.33 -1.28 18.66
CA GLU A 177 -10.46 -1.56 19.82
C GLU A 177 -9.17 -2.27 19.40
N VAL A 178 -9.24 -3.31 18.57
CA VAL A 178 -8.04 -4.00 18.06
C VAL A 178 -7.17 -3.08 17.19
N MET A 179 -7.77 -2.18 16.40
CA MET A 179 -7.01 -1.16 15.67
C MET A 179 -6.27 -0.22 16.64
N ARG A 180 -6.97 0.37 17.61
CA ARG A 180 -6.42 1.33 18.58
C ARG A 180 -5.40 0.72 19.55
N ASN A 181 -5.59 -0.53 19.98
CA ASN A 181 -4.84 -1.14 21.08
C ASN A 181 -3.75 -2.14 20.63
N VAL A 182 -3.85 -2.73 19.43
CA VAL A 182 -2.89 -3.74 18.95
C VAL A 182 -2.07 -3.23 17.76
N PHE A 183 -2.72 -2.70 16.73
CA PHE A 183 -2.06 -2.32 15.47
C PHE A 183 -1.45 -0.92 15.49
N TYR A 184 -2.20 0.06 16.00
CA TYR A 184 -1.78 1.47 16.05
C TYR A 184 -0.55 1.73 16.94
N PRO A 185 -0.46 1.24 18.20
CA PRO A 185 0.62 1.65 19.10
C PRO A 185 2.00 1.22 18.61
N LEU A 186 2.11 0.03 18.00
CA LEU A 186 3.33 -0.42 17.33
C LEU A 186 3.65 0.44 16.09
N SER A 187 2.65 0.79 15.30
CA SER A 187 2.86 1.58 14.09
C SER A 187 3.30 3.01 14.40
N ASP A 188 2.65 3.70 15.34
CA ASP A 188 3.00 5.09 15.69
C ASP A 188 4.31 5.19 16.49
N SER A 189 4.62 4.22 17.37
CA SER A 189 5.96 4.17 18.01
C SER A 189 7.07 3.91 16.99
N PHE A 190 6.82 3.14 15.92
CA PHE A 190 7.79 3.03 14.83
C PHE A 190 8.06 4.37 14.12
N LEU A 191 7.02 5.18 13.88
CA LEU A 191 7.13 6.53 13.31
C LEU A 191 7.72 7.57 14.26
N SER A 192 7.98 7.22 15.52
CA SER A 192 8.46 8.15 16.55
C SER A 192 9.89 7.80 16.98
N ASP A 193 10.15 6.52 17.24
CA ASP A 193 11.38 6.03 17.85
C ASP A 193 12.22 5.14 16.93
N HIS A 194 11.71 4.77 15.76
CA HIS A 194 12.32 3.82 14.82
C HIS A 194 12.90 2.57 15.51
N ASN A 195 12.17 1.98 16.48
CA ASN A 195 12.63 0.83 17.27
C ASN A 195 13.98 1.07 18.01
N GLY A 196 14.24 2.31 18.44
CA GLY A 196 15.49 2.71 19.09
C GLY A 196 16.71 2.70 18.15
N ALA A 197 16.49 2.73 16.83
CA ALA A 197 17.53 2.77 15.82
C ALA A 197 17.74 4.18 15.28
N VAL A 198 18.89 4.42 14.63
CA VAL A 198 19.10 5.67 13.89
C VAL A 198 18.03 5.81 12.80
N VAL A 199 17.52 7.02 12.57
CA VAL A 199 16.33 7.27 11.71
C VAL A 199 16.44 6.71 10.27
N THR A 200 17.65 6.60 9.72
CA THR A 200 17.91 6.01 8.38
C THR A 200 18.14 4.48 8.38
N ASN A 201 18.00 3.81 9.54
CA ASN A 201 18.29 2.38 9.69
C ASN A 201 17.33 1.50 8.89
N TYR A 202 16.10 1.95 8.72
CA TYR A 202 15.07 1.23 7.99
C TYR A 202 14.85 1.83 6.60
N TRP A 203 14.50 0.98 5.64
CA TRP A 203 14.17 1.40 4.28
C TRP A 203 12.72 1.93 4.20
N PRO A 204 12.36 2.74 3.19
CA PRO A 204 11.07 3.43 3.09
C PRO A 204 9.83 2.57 3.33
N ASN A 205 9.84 1.29 2.91
CA ASN A 205 8.71 0.38 3.12
C ASN A 205 8.27 0.22 4.59
N TRP A 206 9.19 0.36 5.56
CA TRP A 206 8.90 0.20 6.99
C TRP A 206 8.05 1.35 7.52
N ASP A 207 8.53 2.58 7.32
CA ASP A 207 7.77 3.81 7.58
C ASP A 207 6.45 3.83 6.80
N LEU A 208 6.47 3.51 5.50
CA LEU A 208 5.26 3.53 4.65
C LEU A 208 4.18 2.55 5.14
N THR A 209 4.57 1.39 5.68
CA THR A 209 3.57 0.46 6.23
C THR A 209 3.03 0.92 7.58
N ALA A 210 3.83 1.62 8.39
CA ALA A 210 3.36 2.23 9.62
C ALA A 210 2.44 3.43 9.33
N ILE A 211 2.78 4.33 8.40
CA ILE A 211 1.92 5.42 7.92
C ILE A 211 0.58 4.88 7.42
N ALA A 212 0.58 3.80 6.63
CA ALA A 212 -0.65 3.17 6.14
C ALA A 212 -1.55 2.67 7.28
N CYS A 213 -0.97 2.08 8.32
CA CYS A 213 -1.72 1.58 9.48
C CYS A 213 -2.26 2.71 10.38
N VAL A 214 -1.44 3.73 10.64
CA VAL A 214 -1.87 4.92 11.40
C VAL A 214 -3.00 5.63 10.65
N LEU A 215 -2.85 5.92 9.36
CA LEU A 215 -3.90 6.55 8.55
C LEU A 215 -5.18 5.71 8.49
N ALA A 216 -5.06 4.39 8.27
CA ALA A 216 -6.22 3.51 8.24
C ALA A 216 -6.92 3.40 9.60
N THR A 217 -6.15 3.42 10.71
CA THR A 217 -6.72 3.50 12.06
C THR A 217 -7.51 4.78 12.23
N GLY A 218 -6.91 5.94 11.96
CA GLY A 218 -7.55 7.24 12.16
C GLY A 218 -8.87 7.36 11.41
N ILE A 219 -8.90 6.95 10.13
CA ILE A 219 -10.14 6.94 9.34
C ILE A 219 -11.13 5.91 9.92
N PHE A 220 -10.74 4.65 10.11
CA PHE A 220 -11.65 3.58 10.57
C PHE A 220 -12.20 3.80 12.00
N CYS A 221 -11.50 4.58 12.82
CA CYS A 221 -11.81 4.85 14.21
C CYS A 221 -12.39 6.26 14.46
N ASP A 222 -12.68 7.02 13.39
CA ASP A 222 -13.16 8.40 13.42
C ASP A 222 -12.23 9.38 14.20
N ASP A 223 -10.93 9.09 14.24
CA ASP A 223 -9.92 9.86 14.95
C ASP A 223 -9.16 10.80 14.02
N ARG A 224 -9.51 12.08 14.09
CA ARG A 224 -8.90 13.13 13.27
C ARG A 224 -7.43 13.38 13.59
N ALA A 225 -7.03 13.30 14.86
CA ALA A 225 -5.65 13.56 15.25
C ALA A 225 -4.71 12.47 14.72
N VAL A 226 -5.16 11.21 14.73
CA VAL A 226 -4.43 10.07 14.14
C VAL A 226 -4.31 10.19 12.61
N VAL A 227 -5.33 10.70 11.92
CA VAL A 227 -5.22 11.02 10.47
C VAL A 227 -4.21 12.13 10.21
N ASP A 228 -4.29 13.24 10.94
CA ASP A 228 -3.38 14.38 10.74
C ASP A 228 -1.92 14.00 11.09
N ARG A 229 -1.69 13.15 12.10
CA ARG A 229 -0.40 12.54 12.42
C ARG A 229 0.22 11.79 11.23
N ALA A 230 -0.55 10.92 10.56
CA ALA A 230 -0.07 10.19 9.38
C ALA A 230 0.17 11.11 8.16
N VAL A 231 -0.71 12.09 7.96
CA VAL A 231 -0.62 13.07 6.86
C VAL A 231 0.60 13.96 7.01
N GLU A 232 0.91 14.43 8.22
CA GLU A 232 2.11 15.24 8.46
C GLU A 232 3.38 14.41 8.39
N TYR A 233 3.40 13.16 8.89
CA TYR A 233 4.56 12.28 8.72
C TYR A 233 4.84 11.96 7.25
N PHE A 234 3.82 11.71 6.43
CA PHE A 234 4.00 11.51 4.98
C PHE A 234 4.71 12.70 4.30
N LYS A 235 4.36 13.93 4.69
CA LYS A 235 4.88 15.17 4.10
C LYS A 235 6.25 15.57 4.64
N HIS A 236 6.44 15.42 5.95
CA HIS A 236 7.46 16.11 6.73
C HIS A 236 8.20 15.22 7.75
N GLY A 237 7.91 13.91 7.81
CA GLY A 237 8.54 12.99 8.75
C GLY A 237 10.03 12.76 8.48
N ASP A 238 10.81 12.60 9.55
CA ASP A 238 12.27 12.44 9.47
C ASP A 238 12.71 11.08 8.91
N GLY A 239 11.87 10.04 9.04
CA GLY A 239 12.18 8.70 8.54
C GLY A 239 12.08 8.53 7.03
N MET A 240 12.58 7.39 6.56
CA MET A 240 12.82 7.13 5.13
C MET A 240 11.54 6.99 4.28
N GLY A 241 10.37 6.84 4.91
CA GLY A 241 9.09 6.73 4.20
C GLY A 241 8.35 8.05 3.98
N SER A 242 8.83 9.18 4.52
CA SER A 242 8.29 10.48 4.10
C SER A 242 8.60 10.70 2.62
N VAL A 243 7.70 11.37 1.90
CA VAL A 243 7.72 11.42 0.44
C VAL A 243 9.00 12.04 -0.15
N LYS A 244 9.70 12.89 0.62
CA LYS A 244 10.99 13.48 0.23
C LYS A 244 12.21 12.61 0.56
N HIS A 245 12.12 11.70 1.52
CA HIS A 245 13.20 10.75 1.82
C HIS A 245 13.08 9.47 0.99
N ALA A 246 11.86 9.01 0.74
CA ALA A 246 11.58 7.87 -0.14
C ALA A 246 11.89 8.18 -1.61
N ILE A 247 11.70 9.44 -2.01
CA ILE A 247 11.94 9.94 -3.38
C ILE A 247 12.82 11.20 -3.31
N PRO A 248 14.15 11.09 -3.08
CA PRO A 248 14.98 12.27 -2.79
C PRO A 248 15.22 13.17 -4.01
N VAL A 249 15.59 12.58 -5.15
CA VAL A 249 16.06 13.31 -6.34
C VAL A 249 14.93 13.41 -7.37
N VAL A 250 14.78 14.57 -8.01
CA VAL A 250 13.91 14.78 -9.17
C VAL A 250 14.77 15.22 -10.34
N HIS A 251 14.67 14.55 -11.47
CA HIS A 251 15.49 14.81 -12.66
C HIS A 251 14.83 15.82 -13.60
N GLU A 252 15.65 16.36 -14.51
CA GLU A 252 15.22 17.28 -15.56
C GLU A 252 14.22 16.65 -16.55
N ASP A 253 14.25 15.31 -16.73
CA ASP A 253 13.31 14.57 -17.57
C ASP A 253 11.92 14.37 -16.91
N GLY A 254 11.77 14.77 -15.64
CA GLY A 254 10.54 14.66 -14.86
C GLY A 254 10.34 13.31 -14.15
N LEU A 255 11.29 12.38 -14.23
CA LEU A 255 11.34 11.22 -13.32
C LEU A 255 11.90 11.65 -11.95
N ALA A 256 11.71 10.81 -10.93
CA ALA A 256 12.28 11.04 -9.61
C ALA A 256 12.73 9.71 -9.00
N GLU A 257 13.95 9.66 -8.46
CA GLU A 257 14.57 8.43 -7.96
C GLU A 257 13.79 7.87 -6.79
N TRP A 258 13.45 6.58 -6.84
CA TRP A 258 12.94 5.86 -5.66
C TRP A 258 14.13 5.23 -4.94
N VAL A 259 14.43 5.67 -3.71
CA VAL A 259 15.67 5.29 -3.01
C VAL A 259 15.78 3.78 -2.80
N GLU A 260 14.67 3.09 -2.54
CA GLU A 260 14.67 1.63 -2.35
C GLU A 260 14.95 0.83 -3.64
N SER A 261 15.06 1.49 -4.80
CA SER A 261 15.53 0.85 -6.03
C SER A 261 17.03 0.59 -6.02
N GLY A 262 17.81 1.24 -5.15
CA GLY A 262 19.19 0.84 -4.83
C GLY A 262 19.31 -0.39 -3.94
N ARG A 263 18.18 -0.95 -3.46
CA ARG A 263 18.13 -2.17 -2.66
C ARG A 263 17.73 -3.38 -3.51
N ASP A 264 16.46 -3.44 -3.91
CA ASP A 264 15.92 -4.48 -4.78
C ASP A 264 14.53 -4.12 -5.33
N GLN A 265 14.13 -4.85 -6.38
CA GLN A 265 12.84 -4.68 -7.06
C GLN A 265 11.64 -5.04 -6.18
N GLY A 266 11.76 -6.09 -5.36
CA GLY A 266 10.67 -6.57 -4.51
C GLY A 266 10.25 -5.52 -3.48
N HIS A 267 11.20 -4.82 -2.87
CA HIS A 267 10.93 -3.78 -1.90
C HIS A 267 10.53 -2.45 -2.54
N SER A 268 11.11 -2.08 -3.69
CA SER A 268 10.62 -0.93 -4.47
C SER A 268 9.15 -1.05 -4.85
N LEU A 269 8.71 -2.23 -5.32
CA LEU A 269 7.31 -2.49 -5.66
C LEU A 269 6.40 -2.52 -4.42
N LEU A 270 6.91 -2.92 -3.25
CA LEU A 270 6.19 -2.81 -1.98
C LEU A 270 5.99 -1.35 -1.60
N GLY A 271 7.06 -0.56 -1.60
CA GLY A 271 7.03 0.86 -1.24
C GLY A 271 6.11 1.69 -2.13
N VAL A 272 6.17 1.53 -3.46
CA VAL A 272 5.25 2.20 -4.39
C VAL A 272 3.79 1.80 -4.13
N GLY A 273 3.52 0.53 -3.82
CA GLY A 273 2.18 0.04 -3.47
C GLY A 273 1.64 0.61 -2.16
N LEU A 274 2.48 0.70 -1.12
CA LEU A 274 2.13 1.30 0.16
C LEU A 274 1.92 2.82 0.04
N MET A 275 2.80 3.54 -0.65
CA MET A 275 2.64 4.97 -0.87
C MET A 275 1.37 5.28 -1.69
N GLY A 276 1.04 4.44 -2.67
CA GLY A 276 -0.24 4.51 -3.38
C GLY A 276 -1.44 4.24 -2.49
N THR A 277 -1.34 3.27 -1.57
CA THR A 277 -2.37 2.95 -0.58
C THR A 277 -2.64 4.12 0.36
N VAL A 278 -1.59 4.74 0.91
CA VAL A 278 -1.66 5.95 1.73
C VAL A 278 -2.33 7.09 0.96
N CYS A 279 -1.89 7.34 -0.28
CA CYS A 279 -2.46 8.40 -1.12
C CYS A 279 -3.95 8.18 -1.43
N GLU A 280 -4.39 6.94 -1.67
CA GLU A 280 -5.80 6.64 -1.99
C GLU A 280 -6.72 6.75 -0.77
N MET A 281 -6.30 6.22 0.38
CA MET A 281 -7.07 6.37 1.63
C MET A 281 -7.21 7.85 2.01
N ALA A 282 -6.14 8.65 1.88
CA ALA A 282 -6.19 10.09 2.09
C ALA A 282 -7.09 10.80 1.06
N TRP A 283 -6.99 10.43 -0.22
CA TRP A 283 -7.79 11.02 -1.30
C TRP A 283 -9.30 10.80 -1.10
N ASN A 284 -9.71 9.63 -0.63
CA ASN A 284 -11.12 9.33 -0.36
C ASN A 284 -11.69 10.13 0.83
N GLN A 285 -10.82 10.75 1.65
CA GLN A 285 -11.16 11.72 2.69
C GLN A 285 -10.90 13.19 2.27
N GLY A 286 -10.68 13.44 0.97
CA GLY A 286 -10.45 14.78 0.42
C GLY A 286 -9.04 15.35 0.59
N ILE A 287 -8.08 14.54 1.05
CA ILE A 287 -6.69 14.96 1.33
C ILE A 287 -5.79 14.59 0.14
N ASP A 288 -5.37 15.59 -0.66
CA ASP A 288 -4.57 15.37 -1.88
C ASP A 288 -3.07 15.11 -1.60
N LEU A 289 -2.74 13.90 -1.15
CA LEU A 289 -1.35 13.44 -1.07
C LEU A 289 -0.76 13.08 -2.44
N TYR A 290 -1.60 12.67 -3.41
CA TYR A 290 -1.16 12.39 -4.79
C TYR A 290 -0.60 13.63 -5.51
N GLY A 291 -1.11 14.82 -5.20
CA GLY A 291 -0.67 16.11 -5.73
C GLY A 291 0.49 16.75 -4.98
N TYR A 292 0.83 16.26 -3.79
CA TYR A 292 1.85 16.87 -2.92
C TYR A 292 3.24 16.91 -3.57
N ASP A 293 3.98 17.98 -3.24
CA ASP A 293 5.33 18.30 -3.75
C ASP A 293 5.48 18.19 -5.28
N ASP A 294 4.58 18.87 -6.01
CA ASP A 294 4.46 18.80 -7.48
C ASP A 294 4.36 17.37 -8.01
N ASN A 295 3.44 16.59 -7.43
CA ASN A 295 3.18 15.20 -7.80
C ASN A 295 4.42 14.30 -7.67
N ARG A 296 5.27 14.50 -6.64
CA ARG A 296 6.51 13.72 -6.44
C ARG A 296 6.27 12.21 -6.53
N PHE A 297 5.15 11.73 -5.99
CA PHE A 297 4.79 10.31 -6.10
C PHE A 297 4.50 9.84 -7.55
N LEU A 298 3.95 10.66 -8.44
CA LEU A 298 3.83 10.31 -9.87
C LEU A 298 5.21 10.12 -10.50
N LYS A 299 6.14 11.03 -10.20
CA LYS A 299 7.51 11.01 -10.75
C LYS A 299 8.27 9.77 -10.27
N GLY A 300 8.15 9.43 -8.98
CA GLY A 300 8.69 8.20 -8.39
C GLY A 300 8.02 6.92 -8.92
N ALA A 301 6.70 6.89 -9.06
CA ALA A 301 6.01 5.74 -9.63
C ALA A 301 6.36 5.53 -11.12
N GLN A 302 6.54 6.61 -11.89
CA GLN A 302 7.02 6.56 -13.28
C GLN A 302 8.45 6.02 -13.37
N TYR A 303 9.34 6.43 -12.45
CA TYR A 303 10.70 5.93 -12.34
C TYR A 303 10.72 4.41 -12.08
N VAL A 304 10.05 3.94 -11.02
CA VAL A 304 10.02 2.52 -10.67
C VAL A 304 9.32 1.70 -11.75
N ALA A 305 8.32 2.24 -12.44
CA ALA A 305 7.67 1.59 -13.57
C ALA A 305 8.55 1.52 -14.83
N LYS A 306 9.41 2.50 -15.09
CA LYS A 306 10.39 2.45 -16.19
C LYS A 306 11.43 1.35 -15.91
N TRP A 307 12.02 1.40 -14.72
CA TRP A 307 13.02 0.45 -14.23
C TRP A 307 12.49 -0.98 -14.18
N SER A 308 11.32 -1.22 -13.55
CA SER A 308 10.69 -2.56 -13.47
C SER A 308 10.26 -3.13 -14.82
N LEU A 309 10.23 -2.32 -15.90
CA LEU A 309 9.99 -2.78 -17.27
C LEU A 309 11.29 -3.04 -18.05
N GLY A 310 12.45 -3.01 -17.38
CA GLY A 310 13.77 -3.22 -17.99
C GLY A 310 14.34 -1.98 -18.70
N GLY A 311 13.87 -0.78 -18.35
CA GLY A 311 14.40 0.47 -18.92
C GLY A 311 15.35 1.18 -17.96
N ASP A 312 16.45 1.73 -18.48
CA ASP A 312 17.49 2.37 -17.68
C ASP A 312 16.98 3.56 -16.88
N VAL A 313 17.48 3.71 -15.66
CA VAL A 313 17.22 4.85 -14.78
C VAL A 313 18.53 5.32 -14.12
N PRO A 314 18.75 6.64 -14.01
CA PRO A 314 19.84 7.17 -13.18
C PRO A 314 19.56 6.88 -11.70
N TYR A 315 20.60 6.73 -10.90
CA TYR A 315 20.48 6.62 -9.44
C TYR A 315 21.62 7.36 -8.76
N THR A 316 21.30 8.24 -7.84
CA THR A 316 22.28 9.05 -7.10
C THR A 316 22.74 8.25 -5.88
N ALA A 317 24.06 8.11 -5.72
CA ALA A 317 24.63 7.33 -4.63
C ALA A 317 24.07 7.76 -3.26
N ASN A 318 23.44 6.82 -2.56
CA ASN A 318 22.74 7.06 -1.31
C ASN A 318 23.41 6.28 -0.17
N THR A 319 23.93 7.01 0.82
CA THR A 319 24.53 6.43 2.04
C THR A 319 23.59 6.61 3.21
N ARG A 320 23.17 5.52 3.83
CA ARG A 320 22.33 5.49 5.03
C ARG A 320 23.10 4.98 6.24
N LYS A 321 22.84 5.54 7.42
CA LYS A 321 23.32 4.97 8.70
C LYS A 321 22.39 3.84 9.14
N LYS A 322 22.94 2.83 9.79
CA LYS A 322 22.22 1.66 10.34
C LYS A 322 22.71 1.33 11.75
N GLY A 323 21.88 0.63 12.52
CA GLY A 323 22.16 0.21 13.89
C GLY A 323 21.37 0.95 14.98
N ALA A 324 21.55 0.51 16.22
CA ALA A 324 20.84 0.98 17.40
C ALA A 324 21.47 2.25 17.99
N ILE A 325 20.64 3.15 18.52
CA ILE A 325 21.10 4.31 19.28
C ILE A 325 21.76 3.80 20.58
N GLY A 326 23.00 4.20 20.84
CA GLY A 326 23.78 3.70 21.97
C GLY A 326 24.25 2.24 21.85
N GLY A 327 24.03 1.59 20.69
CA GLY A 327 24.47 0.23 20.40
C GLY A 327 25.40 0.14 19.19
N TRP A 328 25.45 -1.04 18.56
CA TRP A 328 26.17 -1.22 17.29
C TRP A 328 25.61 -0.28 16.22
N SER A 329 26.50 0.36 15.45
CA SER A 329 26.14 1.19 14.31
C SER A 329 27.13 1.05 13.16
N GLY A 330 26.68 1.44 11.97
CA GLY A 330 27.47 1.43 10.73
C GLY A 330 26.77 2.22 9.62
N SER A 331 27.23 2.04 8.38
CA SER A 331 26.62 2.65 7.20
C SER A 331 26.55 1.67 6.02
N GLU A 332 25.66 1.95 5.09
CA GLU A 332 25.44 1.17 3.86
C GLU A 332 25.24 2.17 2.72
N THR A 333 25.84 1.90 1.56
CA THR A 333 25.76 2.79 0.39
C THR A 333 25.29 2.00 -0.82
N ALA A 334 24.20 2.44 -1.43
CA ALA A 334 23.81 2.01 -2.77
C ALA A 334 24.35 3.06 -3.78
N THR A 335 25.10 2.63 -4.79
CA THR A 335 25.71 3.52 -5.81
C THR A 335 24.96 3.53 -7.13
N GLU A 336 24.08 2.55 -7.36
CA GLU A 336 23.29 2.38 -8.57
C GLU A 336 21.92 1.76 -8.24
N ALA A 337 20.99 1.78 -9.18
CA ALA A 337 19.75 1.01 -9.05
C ALA A 337 20.05 -0.49 -9.24
N ALA A 338 19.48 -1.33 -8.38
CA ALA A 338 19.67 -2.76 -8.41
C ALA A 338 19.14 -3.40 -9.72
N GLY A 339 19.58 -4.63 -9.98
CA GLY A 339 19.07 -5.43 -11.08
C GLY A 339 17.56 -5.71 -10.97
N VAL A 340 16.90 -5.81 -12.12
CA VAL A 340 15.46 -6.10 -12.23
C VAL A 340 15.21 -7.41 -12.94
N ASP A 341 14.18 -8.12 -12.51
CA ASP A 341 13.48 -9.10 -13.33
C ASP A 341 12.24 -8.42 -13.95
N PRO A 342 12.22 -8.14 -15.27
CA PRO A 342 11.03 -7.61 -15.92
C PRO A 342 9.81 -8.53 -15.82
N ALA A 343 9.96 -9.84 -15.57
CA ALA A 343 8.84 -10.75 -15.37
C ALA A 343 8.17 -10.61 -13.99
N MET A 344 8.86 -10.04 -12.99
CA MET A 344 8.28 -9.76 -11.68
C MET A 344 7.12 -8.77 -11.81
N THR A 345 5.91 -9.22 -11.45
CA THR A 345 4.69 -8.41 -11.49
C THR A 345 4.03 -8.36 -10.11
N ARG A 346 3.51 -7.19 -9.75
CA ARG A 346 2.69 -6.97 -8.54
C ARG A 346 1.48 -6.09 -8.86
N PRO A 347 0.32 -6.31 -8.21
CA PRO A 347 -0.94 -5.64 -8.51
C PRO A 347 -1.05 -4.25 -7.86
N VAL A 348 -0.03 -3.41 -8.02
CA VAL A 348 0.07 -2.09 -7.36
C VAL A 348 -0.20 -0.90 -8.29
N TRP A 349 -0.33 -1.17 -9.60
CA TRP A 349 -0.13 -0.15 -10.62
C TRP A 349 -1.40 0.54 -11.08
N ALA A 350 -2.49 -0.21 -11.25
CA ALA A 350 -3.66 0.33 -11.93
C ALA A 350 -4.43 1.37 -11.08
N MET A 351 -4.34 1.33 -9.75
CA MET A 351 -4.84 2.41 -8.87
C MET A 351 -4.10 3.73 -9.14
N ILE A 352 -2.77 3.69 -9.16
CA ILE A 352 -1.90 4.84 -9.45
C ILE A 352 -2.15 5.36 -10.87
N ALA A 353 -2.24 4.45 -11.86
CA ALA A 353 -2.54 4.79 -13.25
C ALA A 353 -3.91 5.47 -13.39
N ASN A 354 -4.95 4.94 -12.74
CA ASN A 354 -6.30 5.49 -12.80
C ASN A 354 -6.39 6.86 -12.13
N HIS A 355 -5.74 7.05 -10.99
CA HIS A 355 -5.69 8.36 -10.33
C HIS A 355 -5.12 9.41 -11.29
N TYR A 356 -3.87 9.24 -11.74
CA TYR A 356 -3.20 10.30 -12.51
C TYR A 356 -3.78 10.45 -13.92
N THR A 357 -4.10 9.36 -14.64
CA THR A 357 -4.60 9.46 -16.02
C THR A 357 -6.11 9.74 -16.13
N LYS A 358 -6.94 9.25 -15.20
CA LYS A 358 -8.42 9.37 -15.29
C LYS A 358 -8.98 10.45 -14.37
N ARG A 359 -8.53 10.54 -13.12
CA ARG A 359 -9.00 11.60 -12.20
C ARG A 359 -8.34 12.95 -12.51
N ARG A 360 -7.05 12.97 -12.86
CA ARG A 360 -6.27 14.21 -13.06
C ARG A 360 -5.86 14.53 -14.50
N GLY A 361 -6.03 13.60 -15.45
CA GLY A 361 -5.73 13.82 -16.87
C GLY A 361 -4.25 14.07 -17.19
N LEU A 362 -3.35 13.57 -16.34
CA LEU A 362 -1.90 13.68 -16.50
C LEU A 362 -1.33 12.51 -17.32
N SER A 363 -0.18 12.73 -17.97
CA SER A 363 0.57 11.66 -18.62
C SER A 363 1.28 10.80 -17.57
N ALA A 364 1.09 9.48 -17.65
CA ALA A 364 1.72 8.49 -16.77
C ALA A 364 2.06 7.23 -17.60
N SER A 365 2.87 7.40 -18.65
CA SER A 365 3.17 6.39 -19.68
C SER A 365 3.73 5.08 -19.14
N TYR A 366 4.74 5.11 -18.27
CA TYR A 366 5.37 3.92 -17.69
C TYR A 366 4.44 3.23 -16.70
N VAL A 367 3.78 3.98 -15.82
CA VAL A 367 2.79 3.44 -14.87
C VAL A 367 1.60 2.80 -15.61
N THR A 368 1.15 3.39 -16.73
CA THR A 368 0.09 2.82 -17.57
C THR A 368 0.54 1.52 -18.25
N ARG A 369 1.79 1.44 -18.73
CA ARG A 369 2.38 0.21 -19.27
C ARG A 369 2.51 -0.88 -18.19
N ALA A 370 2.96 -0.53 -16.99
CA ALA A 370 3.11 -1.45 -15.88
C ALA A 370 1.74 -1.98 -15.40
N ALA A 371 0.73 -1.11 -15.34
CA ALA A 371 -0.67 -1.49 -15.09
C ALA A 371 -1.22 -2.43 -16.17
N ALA A 372 -0.95 -2.16 -17.45
CA ALA A 372 -1.36 -3.06 -18.54
C ALA A 372 -0.66 -4.43 -18.46
N LYS A 373 0.62 -4.48 -18.07
CA LYS A 373 1.37 -5.72 -17.89
C LYS A 373 0.90 -6.55 -16.68
N ALA A 374 0.49 -5.90 -15.60
CA ALA A 374 -0.04 -6.55 -14.40
C ALA A 374 -1.52 -6.95 -14.51
N ALA A 375 -2.23 -6.51 -15.56
CA ALA A 375 -3.64 -6.80 -15.76
C ALA A 375 -3.86 -8.21 -16.36
N PRO A 376 -4.87 -8.98 -15.89
CA PRO A 376 -5.78 -8.66 -14.79
C PRO A 376 -5.12 -8.73 -13.42
N GLU A 377 -5.20 -7.64 -12.63
CA GLU A 377 -4.69 -7.62 -11.26
C GLU A 377 -5.46 -8.62 -10.39
N GLY A 378 -4.71 -9.38 -9.58
CA GLY A 378 -5.26 -10.34 -8.62
C GLY A 378 -5.26 -9.78 -7.21
N GLY A 379 -6.23 -10.22 -6.39
CA GLY A 379 -6.25 -9.93 -4.96
C GLY A 379 -5.19 -10.69 -4.16
N GLY A 380 -5.19 -10.46 -2.85
CA GLY A 380 -4.26 -11.03 -1.89
C GLY A 380 -4.12 -12.55 -1.98
N GLY A 381 -2.89 -13.02 -1.86
CA GLY A 381 -2.54 -14.44 -1.91
C GLY A 381 -2.25 -15.00 -3.31
N ILE A 382 -2.33 -14.20 -4.38
CA ILE A 382 -1.96 -14.63 -5.75
C ILE A 382 -0.48 -14.38 -6.08
N THR A 383 0.11 -13.26 -5.62
CA THR A 383 1.52 -12.87 -5.91
C THR A 383 2.45 -13.07 -4.71
N GLY A 384 2.18 -14.06 -3.88
CA GLY A 384 2.91 -14.25 -2.62
C GLY A 384 2.58 -13.17 -1.57
N ARG A 385 3.38 -13.14 -0.50
CA ARG A 385 3.11 -12.37 0.71
C ARG A 385 3.27 -10.86 0.45
N THR A 386 2.44 -10.06 1.14
CA THR A 386 2.73 -8.66 1.56
C THR A 386 2.06 -7.48 0.80
N VAL A 387 1.61 -7.56 -0.47
CA VAL A 387 0.81 -6.46 -1.07
C VAL A 387 -0.21 -6.97 -2.10
N GLY A 388 -1.50 -6.76 -1.82
CA GLY A 388 -2.60 -7.23 -2.68
C GLY A 388 -4.01 -6.88 -2.21
N VAL A 389 -4.21 -5.73 -1.56
CA VAL A 389 -5.56 -5.23 -1.21
C VAL A 389 -6.12 -4.34 -2.33
N THR A 390 -5.53 -4.36 -3.51
CA THR A 390 -5.91 -3.52 -4.66
C THR A 390 -6.56 -4.33 -5.77
N THR A 391 -7.91 -4.42 -5.75
CA THR A 391 -8.69 -4.74 -6.95
C THR A 391 -8.97 -3.43 -7.70
N SER A 392 -7.95 -2.89 -8.38
CA SER A 392 -7.98 -1.58 -9.06
C SER A 392 -9.07 -1.38 -10.12
N TRP A 393 -9.77 -2.44 -10.53
CA TRP A 393 -11.04 -2.37 -11.25
C TRP A 393 -12.02 -1.39 -10.58
N ALA A 394 -12.00 -1.34 -9.25
CA ALA A 394 -12.72 -0.36 -8.42
C ALA A 394 -12.46 1.07 -8.89
N SER A 395 -11.19 1.51 -8.87
CA SER A 395 -10.80 2.90 -9.19
C SER A 395 -10.91 3.26 -10.67
N ALA A 396 -11.12 2.28 -11.55
CA ALA A 396 -11.15 2.49 -12.99
C ALA A 396 -12.41 3.23 -13.46
N ARG A 397 -12.33 4.56 -13.56
CA ARG A 397 -13.26 5.38 -14.36
C ARG A 397 -12.85 5.31 -15.83
N TRP A 398 -13.24 4.22 -16.51
CA TRP A 398 -13.20 4.18 -17.97
C TRP A 398 -14.19 5.23 -18.52
N PRO A 399 -13.78 6.05 -19.51
CA PRO A 399 -14.59 7.21 -19.92
C PRO A 399 -15.89 6.78 -20.60
N SER A 400 -16.99 6.87 -19.86
CA SER A 400 -18.30 7.16 -20.45
C SER A 400 -18.24 8.56 -21.06
N ARG A 401 -18.73 8.75 -22.30
CA ARG A 401 -18.67 10.06 -22.96
C ARG A 401 -19.49 11.10 -22.17
N GLY A 402 -18.79 12.11 -21.64
CA GLY A 402 -19.40 13.31 -21.09
C GLY A 402 -19.43 13.38 -19.55
N ILE A 403 -18.50 14.17 -19.00
CA ILE A 403 -18.70 15.18 -17.93
C ILE A 403 -17.39 15.99 -17.89
N ARG A 404 -17.45 17.29 -18.17
CA ARG A 404 -16.29 18.19 -18.04
C ARG A 404 -16.31 18.83 -16.65
N GLN A 405 -15.50 18.33 -15.72
CA GLN A 405 -15.27 19.08 -14.47
C GLN A 405 -14.40 20.32 -14.77
N ARG A 406 -14.90 21.51 -14.41
CA ARG A 406 -14.15 22.77 -14.52
C ARG A 406 -13.15 22.89 -13.36
N ILE A 407 -11.90 22.51 -13.58
CA ILE A 407 -10.80 22.88 -12.69
C ILE A 407 -10.37 24.32 -13.02
N GLN A 408 -10.44 25.23 -12.04
CA GLN A 408 -9.97 26.61 -12.19
C GLN A 408 -8.44 26.66 -12.31
N ARG A 409 -7.92 26.66 -13.54
CA ARG A 409 -6.52 27.03 -13.79
C ARG A 409 -6.36 28.55 -13.68
N ARG A 410 -5.84 29.05 -12.55
CA ARG A 410 -5.25 30.40 -12.47
C ARG A 410 -4.03 30.49 -13.39
N ARG A 411 -4.24 30.77 -14.67
CA ARG A 411 -3.17 31.12 -15.61
C ARG A 411 -2.70 32.55 -15.31
N ARG A 412 -1.48 32.70 -14.77
CA ARG A 412 -0.76 33.97 -14.94
C ARG A 412 -0.52 34.15 -16.45
N ARG A 413 -0.92 35.30 -17.01
CA ARG A 413 -0.51 35.76 -18.34
C ARG A 413 0.24 37.09 -18.18
N PRO A 414 1.33 37.32 -18.94
CA PRO A 414 2.04 38.59 -18.91
C PRO A 414 1.24 39.64 -19.68
N LEU A 415 1.29 40.88 -19.20
CA LEU A 415 0.75 42.05 -19.89
C LEU A 415 1.92 42.93 -20.32
N LEU A 416 2.00 43.26 -21.61
CA LEU A 416 2.95 44.24 -22.12
C LEU A 416 2.26 45.13 -23.15
N ARG A 417 2.29 46.45 -22.91
CA ARG A 417 2.09 47.56 -23.88
C ARG A 417 0.65 47.78 -24.41
N LEU A 418 0.23 48.99 -24.82
CA LEU A 418 1.00 50.16 -25.33
C LEU A 418 0.20 51.51 -25.16
N LEU A 419 0.92 52.66 -25.15
CA LEU A 419 0.48 54.08 -25.36
C LEU A 419 -0.25 54.80 -24.18
N ARG A 420 -0.06 56.11 -23.89
CA ARG A 420 0.49 57.26 -24.66
C ARG A 420 1.33 58.27 -23.81
N ARG A 421 2.54 58.62 -24.32
CA ARG A 421 3.20 59.96 -24.48
C ARG A 421 3.45 60.93 -23.26
N PRO A 422 4.34 61.97 -23.37
CA PRO A 422 5.45 62.13 -22.42
C PRO A 422 5.62 63.51 -21.74
N VAL A 423 6.57 63.58 -20.79
CA VAL A 423 7.22 64.82 -20.27
C VAL A 423 8.74 64.56 -20.17
N PRO A 424 9.65 65.53 -20.44
CA PRO A 424 11.06 65.25 -20.73
C PRO A 424 12.04 65.52 -19.56
N GLY A 425 13.22 64.88 -19.62
CA GLY A 425 14.40 65.35 -18.89
C GLY A 425 15.30 64.26 -18.28
N LEU A 426 16.37 63.89 -19.00
CA LEU A 426 17.75 63.64 -18.53
C LEU A 426 18.48 62.68 -19.51
N ARG A 427 19.76 62.97 -19.79
CA ARG A 427 20.57 62.27 -20.80
C ARG A 427 21.33 61.08 -20.18
N PRO A 428 21.49 59.94 -20.89
CA PRO A 428 22.41 58.89 -20.46
C PRO A 428 23.86 59.20 -20.88
N VAL A 429 24.82 58.89 -20.01
CA VAL A 429 26.26 58.90 -20.31
C VAL A 429 26.72 57.46 -20.58
N PRO A 430 27.36 57.17 -21.73
CA PRO A 430 28.02 55.90 -21.97
C PRO A 430 29.54 56.00 -21.75
N LEU A 431 30.16 55.03 -21.06
CA LEU A 431 31.62 54.89 -21.07
C LEU A 431 32.05 53.41 -21.08
N ARG A 432 33.17 53.17 -21.76
CA ARG A 432 33.69 51.87 -22.21
C ARG A 432 34.62 51.22 -21.19
N ARG A 433 34.78 49.88 -21.33
CA ARG A 433 36.01 49.07 -21.15
C ARG A 433 36.93 49.37 -19.96
N SER A 434 37.29 48.33 -19.19
CA SER A 434 38.62 47.66 -19.28
C SER A 434 38.75 46.49 -18.29
N LEU A 435 39.50 45.46 -18.68
CA LEU A 435 40.02 44.40 -17.77
C LEU A 435 41.36 44.87 -17.18
N PRO A 436 41.82 44.29 -16.04
CA PRO A 436 42.85 43.26 -16.16
C PRO A 436 42.77 42.09 -15.14
N ARG A 437 43.32 40.93 -15.54
CA ARG A 437 43.93 39.88 -14.68
C ARG A 437 45.42 40.26 -14.45
N PRO A 438 46.15 39.82 -13.40
CA PRO A 438 46.52 38.41 -13.13
C PRO A 438 46.79 38.13 -11.61
N PRO A 439 47.59 37.13 -11.13
CA PRO A 439 48.22 35.97 -11.80
C PRO A 439 47.97 34.59 -11.14
N ARG A 440 48.41 33.54 -11.85
CA ARG A 440 48.63 32.18 -11.31
C ARG A 440 50.06 32.03 -10.78
N ARG A 441 50.22 31.25 -9.72
CA ARG A 441 51.40 30.44 -9.33
C ARG A 441 50.84 29.08 -8.85
N GLY A 442 51.52 27.95 -8.84
CA GLY A 442 52.88 27.56 -9.25
C GLY A 442 53.07 26.09 -8.83
N THR A 443 53.83 25.29 -9.58
CA THR A 443 53.94 23.83 -9.40
C THR A 443 55.04 23.41 -8.41
N SER A 444 54.81 22.34 -7.62
CA SER A 444 55.67 21.12 -7.48
C SER A 444 55.62 20.44 -6.08
N PRO A 445 55.85 19.10 -5.98
CA PRO A 445 55.87 18.29 -4.74
C PRO A 445 57.32 17.82 -4.39
N PRO A 446 57.61 16.77 -3.56
CA PRO A 446 56.93 16.09 -2.44
C PRO A 446 57.80 16.20 -1.13
N PRO A 447 57.80 15.26 -0.15
CA PRO A 447 58.52 13.97 -0.28
C PRO A 447 57.84 12.72 0.34
N VAL A 448 58.36 11.55 -0.04
CA VAL A 448 58.06 10.22 0.51
C VAL A 448 59.10 9.85 1.59
N LEU A 449 58.71 9.12 2.64
CA LEU A 449 59.64 8.44 3.55
C LEU A 449 59.30 6.96 3.76
N ARG A 450 60.34 6.14 3.95
CA ARG A 450 60.31 4.66 3.93
C ARG A 450 60.32 4.04 5.33
N ARG A 451 59.59 2.91 5.44
CA ARG A 451 59.87 1.66 6.20
C ARG A 451 60.82 1.68 7.42
N SER A 452 60.25 1.28 8.56
CA SER A 452 60.79 0.35 9.60
C SER A 452 59.60 -0.09 10.50
N SER A 453 59.60 -1.15 11.32
CA SER A 453 60.30 -2.46 11.33
C SER A 453 59.45 -3.46 12.16
N GLY A 454 59.69 -4.79 12.08
CA GLY A 454 58.79 -5.80 12.66
C GLY A 454 59.05 -6.21 14.14
N GLY A 455 58.06 -6.89 14.74
CA GLY A 455 58.08 -7.52 16.07
C GLY A 455 56.89 -8.49 16.25
N PRO A 456 56.97 -9.54 17.10
CA PRO A 456 56.18 -10.78 16.97
C PRO A 456 54.83 -10.81 17.72
N PRO A 457 53.97 -11.85 17.51
CA PRO A 457 52.54 -11.79 17.86
C PRO A 457 52.21 -12.22 19.29
N LEU A 458 51.14 -11.64 19.84
CA LEU A 458 50.47 -12.13 21.04
C LEU A 458 49.30 -13.05 20.70
N ARG A 459 49.10 -14.07 21.55
CA ARG A 459 48.01 -15.05 21.44
C ARG A 459 46.67 -14.41 21.82
N GLU A 460 45.63 -14.71 21.06
CA GLU A 460 44.25 -14.60 21.53
C GLU A 460 43.57 -15.97 21.51
N SER A 461 42.81 -16.24 22.59
CA SER A 461 41.79 -17.29 22.66
C SER A 461 40.44 -16.61 22.90
N PRO A 462 39.32 -17.20 22.44
CA PRO A 462 38.23 -16.40 21.92
C PRO A 462 37.20 -15.94 22.97
N PRO A 463 36.59 -14.76 22.79
CA PRO A 463 35.29 -14.46 23.38
C PRO A 463 34.16 -15.11 22.57
N SER A 464 33.31 -15.83 23.30
CA SER A 464 31.87 -16.04 23.10
C SER A 464 31.25 -15.61 21.76
N ARG A 465 30.70 -16.58 21.00
CA ARG A 465 29.78 -16.30 19.88
C ARG A 465 28.49 -15.62 20.39
N VAL A 466 28.42 -14.29 20.32
CA VAL A 466 27.16 -13.55 20.30
C VAL A 466 26.76 -13.37 18.84
N GLY A 467 25.67 -14.02 18.43
CA GLY A 467 25.23 -14.05 17.03
C GLY A 467 24.82 -12.68 16.52
N CYS A 468 25.53 -12.17 15.51
CA CYS A 468 25.12 -10.98 14.77
C CYS A 468 23.94 -11.33 13.86
N PHE A 469 22.74 -10.90 14.22
CA PHE A 469 21.57 -11.00 13.34
C PHE A 469 21.53 -9.82 12.36
N CYS A 470 22.13 -10.01 11.19
CA CYS A 470 21.64 -9.33 9.99
C CYS A 470 20.24 -9.88 9.68
N CYS A 471 19.20 -9.07 9.88
CA CYS A 471 17.84 -9.45 9.51
C CYS A 471 17.63 -9.31 8.00
N ASP A 472 18.22 -10.24 7.24
CA ASP A 472 17.81 -10.51 5.87
C ASP A 472 16.42 -11.15 5.90
N GLY A 473 15.40 -10.31 5.71
CA GLY A 473 14.04 -10.77 5.42
C GLY A 473 14.00 -11.38 4.02
N GLU A 474 14.43 -12.63 3.88
CA GLU A 474 14.45 -13.36 2.61
C GLU A 474 13.07 -13.39 1.94
N ILE A 475 12.91 -12.56 0.91
CA ILE A 475 11.86 -12.74 -0.09
C ILE A 475 12.37 -13.82 -1.05
N MET A 476 12.14 -15.09 -0.68
CA MET A 476 12.47 -16.23 -1.54
C MET A 476 11.78 -16.10 -2.90
N CYS A 477 12.56 -15.79 -3.93
CA CYS A 477 12.12 -15.70 -5.32
C CYS A 477 11.73 -17.09 -5.85
N GLY A 478 10.46 -17.45 -5.69
CA GLY A 478 9.87 -18.68 -6.23
C GLY A 478 9.75 -18.65 -7.75
N GLY A 479 10.87 -18.82 -8.45
CA GLY A 479 10.90 -19.01 -9.91
C GLY A 479 10.38 -20.41 -10.29
N VAL A 480 9.29 -20.45 -11.07
CA VAL A 480 8.80 -21.68 -11.69
C VAL A 480 9.38 -21.78 -13.10
N GLY A 481 10.25 -22.77 -13.33
CA GLY A 481 10.86 -23.08 -14.63
C GLY A 481 10.86 -24.59 -14.90
N PRO A 482 10.77 -25.04 -16.17
CA PRO A 482 10.23 -26.36 -16.49
C PRO A 482 11.26 -27.51 -16.56
N SER A 483 10.71 -28.72 -16.62
CA SER A 483 11.42 -30.00 -16.69
C SER A 483 12.34 -30.19 -17.91
N SER A 484 13.47 -30.84 -17.66
CA SER A 484 14.20 -31.76 -18.55
C SER A 484 14.70 -31.27 -19.92
N VAL A 485 16.01 -31.08 -20.03
CA VAL A 485 16.80 -31.49 -21.20
C VAL A 485 18.00 -32.31 -20.72
N ARG A 486 18.31 -33.42 -21.41
CA ARG A 486 19.44 -34.31 -21.09
C ARG A 486 20.73 -33.75 -21.70
N HIS A 487 21.82 -33.80 -20.96
CA HIS A 487 23.13 -34.10 -21.57
C HIS A 487 23.83 -35.20 -20.77
N ARG A 488 24.59 -36.01 -21.51
CA ARG A 488 25.20 -37.28 -21.08
C ARG A 488 26.72 -37.08 -21.04
N CYS A 489 27.37 -37.46 -19.95
CA CYS A 489 28.74 -37.99 -19.96
C CYS A 489 28.95 -39.01 -18.83
N GLU A 490 29.86 -39.93 -19.09
CA GLU A 490 30.26 -41.13 -18.36
C GLU A 490 30.67 -40.93 -16.88
N GLY A 491 30.69 -41.97 -16.03
CA GLY A 491 30.40 -43.40 -16.26
C GLY A 491 30.67 -44.27 -15.01
N ALA A 492 30.50 -45.60 -15.18
CA ALA A 492 30.72 -46.69 -14.20
C ALA A 492 29.86 -46.67 -12.90
N GLY A 493 29.18 -47.76 -12.50
CA GLY A 493 29.01 -49.04 -13.19
C GLY A 493 28.19 -50.08 -12.39
N HIS A 494 27.91 -51.20 -13.06
CA HIS A 494 27.49 -52.51 -12.52
C HIS A 494 26.06 -52.73 -11.96
N ALA A 495 25.29 -53.42 -12.80
CA ALA A 495 24.60 -54.70 -12.53
C ALA A 495 23.32 -54.76 -11.65
N GLY A 496 22.28 -55.38 -12.23
CA GLY A 496 21.04 -55.78 -11.54
C GLY A 496 19.88 -55.94 -12.53
N ARG A 497 19.47 -57.18 -12.86
CA ARG A 497 18.49 -57.50 -13.91
C ARG A 497 17.06 -57.70 -13.38
N ALA A 498 16.12 -57.65 -14.34
CA ALA A 498 14.72 -58.16 -14.33
C ALA A 498 13.72 -57.39 -13.45
N ARG A 499 12.62 -56.82 -13.99
CA ARG A 499 11.48 -57.40 -14.76
C ARG A 499 10.74 -58.52 -14.01
N VAL A 500 9.52 -58.22 -13.52
CA VAL A 500 8.22 -58.75 -14.01
C VAL A 500 7.18 -57.63 -13.84
N GLY A 501 6.09 -57.61 -14.61
CA GLY A 501 5.05 -56.56 -14.57
C GLY A 501 3.61 -57.13 -14.60
N SER A 502 2.69 -56.34 -15.17
CA SER A 502 1.22 -56.53 -15.24
C SER A 502 0.49 -56.39 -13.88
N LEU A 503 -0.49 -55.49 -13.74
CA LEU A 503 -1.81 -55.38 -14.42
C LEU A 503 -2.79 -56.49 -14.01
N ALA A 504 -3.78 -56.15 -13.19
CA ALA A 504 -5.21 -56.21 -13.56
C ALA A 504 -6.11 -55.54 -12.49
N ARG A 505 -7.39 -55.32 -12.84
CA ARG A 505 -8.42 -54.57 -12.10
C ARG A 505 -9.49 -55.47 -11.47
N ALA A 506 -10.36 -54.83 -10.68
CA ALA A 506 -11.68 -55.25 -10.19
C ALA A 506 -11.66 -56.26 -9.02
N GLY A 507 -12.61 -56.21 -8.07
CA GLY A 507 -13.70 -55.25 -7.85
C GLY A 507 -14.78 -55.89 -6.95
N GLY A 508 -15.30 -55.18 -5.95
CA GLY A 508 -16.32 -55.75 -5.06
C GLY A 508 -16.67 -54.91 -3.83
N VAL A 509 -17.94 -54.52 -3.73
CA VAL A 509 -18.67 -53.88 -2.61
C VAL A 509 -20.09 -54.46 -2.77
N PRO A 510 -20.82 -54.93 -1.73
CA PRO A 510 -21.09 -54.21 -0.47
C PRO A 510 -21.19 -55.07 0.82
N LEU A 511 -21.41 -54.40 1.96
CA LEU A 511 -22.48 -54.70 2.95
C LEU A 511 -22.55 -53.60 4.03
N ARG A 512 -23.69 -53.47 4.73
CA ARG A 512 -24.02 -52.40 5.71
C ARG A 512 -24.29 -52.99 7.13
N PRO A 513 -24.48 -52.17 8.20
CA PRO A 513 -24.03 -52.49 9.58
C PRO A 513 -25.13 -53.05 10.49
N PRO A 514 -24.84 -53.18 11.82
CA PRO A 514 -25.61 -52.34 12.76
C PRO A 514 -24.81 -51.73 13.95
N SER A 515 -25.56 -50.94 14.72
CA SER A 515 -25.20 -49.95 15.76
C SER A 515 -24.89 -50.53 17.18
N PRO A 516 -24.58 -49.72 18.22
CA PRO A 516 -23.89 -50.16 19.45
C PRO A 516 -24.82 -50.51 20.64
N LYS A 517 -24.23 -50.93 21.77
CA LYS A 517 -24.89 -51.08 23.08
C LYS A 517 -24.25 -50.22 24.18
N LEU A 518 -25.11 -49.79 25.10
CA LEU A 518 -24.80 -48.99 26.29
C LEU A 518 -24.22 -49.85 27.43
N SER A 519 -23.68 -49.19 28.45
CA SER A 519 -24.07 -49.50 29.84
C SER A 519 -24.29 -48.21 30.64
N THR A 520 -25.13 -48.30 31.66
CA THR A 520 -25.77 -47.18 32.38
C THR A 520 -25.69 -47.40 33.89
N SER A 521 -25.71 -46.32 34.70
CA SER A 521 -26.49 -46.14 35.94
C SER A 521 -26.23 -44.70 36.46
N LEU A 522 -27.21 -43.81 36.69
CA LEU A 522 -28.35 -43.85 37.64
C LEU A 522 -27.86 -43.69 39.10
N GLU A 523 -28.39 -42.82 39.98
CA GLU A 523 -29.67 -42.07 39.93
C GLU A 523 -29.85 -40.93 40.99
N ARG A 524 -30.87 -40.06 40.77
CA ARG A 524 -31.70 -39.25 41.73
C ARG A 524 -31.01 -38.25 42.70
N GLY A 525 -31.54 -37.06 43.00
CA GLY A 525 -32.82 -36.45 42.68
C GLY A 525 -33.16 -35.21 43.55
N ASP A 526 -33.19 -34.04 42.91
CA ASP A 526 -34.34 -33.09 42.88
C ASP A 526 -34.75 -32.30 44.18
N PRO A 527 -35.70 -31.33 44.14
CA PRO A 527 -35.32 -29.92 44.40
C PRO A 527 -36.25 -29.14 45.38
N HIS A 528 -35.90 -27.88 45.72
CA HIS A 528 -36.88 -26.88 46.20
C HIS A 528 -36.47 -25.41 45.97
N ARG A 529 -37.48 -24.54 45.86
CA ARG A 529 -37.52 -23.06 45.65
C ARG A 529 -38.42 -22.45 46.77
N PRO A 530 -38.65 -21.11 46.92
CA PRO A 530 -37.96 -19.87 46.46
C PRO A 530 -37.87 -18.74 47.54
N SER A 531 -37.60 -17.48 47.12
CA SER A 531 -37.71 -16.15 47.84
C SER A 531 -36.60 -15.78 48.86
N GLY A 532 -36.18 -14.50 49.04
CA GLY A 532 -36.48 -13.25 48.30
C GLY A 532 -35.76 -11.99 48.86
N THR A 533 -35.65 -10.94 48.02
CA THR A 533 -35.59 -9.47 48.30
C THR A 533 -34.47 -8.81 49.18
N THR A 534 -34.10 -7.56 48.80
CA THR A 534 -33.30 -6.52 49.52
C THR A 534 -31.78 -6.69 49.61
N ALA A 535 -30.92 -5.65 49.63
CA ALA A 535 -31.02 -4.24 49.18
C ALA A 535 -29.61 -3.59 49.06
N ARG A 536 -29.56 -2.44 48.34
CA ARG A 536 -28.54 -1.35 48.33
C ARG A 536 -27.17 -1.56 49.02
N SER A 537 -26.11 -1.31 48.25
CA SER A 537 -25.11 -0.25 48.52
C SER A 537 -24.42 0.16 47.22
#